data_AF-A0A0B7B893-F1
#
_entry.id   AF-A0A0B7B893-F1
#
_cell.length_a   1.000
_cell.length_b   1.000
_cell.length_c   1.000
_cell.angle_alpha   90.00
_cell.angle_beta   90.00
_cell.angle_gamma   90.00
#
_symmetry.space_group_name_H-M   'P 1'
#
loop_
_entity.id
_entity.type
_entity.pdbx_description
1 polymer ?
#
loop_
_entity_poly.entity_id
_entity_poly.type
_entity_poly.pdbx_seq_one_letter_code
_entity_poly.pdbx_strand_id
1 'polypeptide(L)'
;MGQKQTKEDQSVKVVNIKIREDAQNVYPDTPVEQQNRPVSTTSEQKSPESQSPGNVGQTTQQTEDMIEAVVGSVTDFKNGEIQEVDVGDKKVLLVKEDDQFYAVSSKCTHYGAPLSKGAYCKGIVRCPWHGACFNVKTGDIEDYPGLDSLQKYKVVVTDGKVIVQADAAALENAKRIKPMVKKSADNKKTVVLVGGGPATLVCAETLRQEGYTGKIILVSQESCLPYDRIKLSKALSITPGEIALRSQEFYDQNGIELVLGRQVTKVESENKKILLDNGQSLTYDTLVVATGGSLAFYQFLVQI
;
A
#
# COMPACT_ATOMS: atom_id res chain seq x y z
N MET A 1 22.74 53.60 -11.03
CA MET A 1 23.31 52.43 -11.72
C MET A 1 23.80 51.46 -10.65
N GLY A 2 23.32 50.24 -10.45
CA GLY A 2 22.21 49.49 -11.04
C GLY A 2 21.74 48.46 -10.00
N GLN A 3 20.43 48.19 -9.99
CA GLN A 3 19.82 47.16 -9.15
C GLN A 3 20.09 45.79 -9.78
N LYS A 4 20.72 44.87 -9.04
CA LYS A 4 20.80 43.46 -9.45
C LYS A 4 19.43 42.81 -9.23
N GLN A 5 18.69 42.61 -10.31
CA GLN A 5 17.58 41.67 -10.37
C GLN A 5 18.11 40.26 -10.12
N THR A 6 17.71 39.66 -9.02
CA THR A 6 17.77 38.21 -8.84
C THR A 6 16.80 37.59 -9.84
N LYS A 7 17.32 36.92 -10.87
CA LYS A 7 16.51 36.08 -11.75
C LYS A 7 16.01 34.90 -10.92
N GLU A 8 14.69 34.83 -10.71
CA GLU A 8 14.03 33.59 -10.29
C GLU A 8 14.25 32.54 -11.38
N ASP A 9 14.87 31.42 -11.01
CA ASP A 9 14.98 30.24 -11.87
C ASP A 9 13.58 29.58 -11.96
N GLN A 10 12.86 29.87 -13.04
CA GLN A 10 11.52 29.37 -13.33
C GLN A 10 11.50 27.91 -13.84
N SER A 11 12.53 27.09 -13.58
CA SER A 11 12.61 25.72 -14.13
C SER A 11 12.03 24.62 -13.23
N VAL A 12 11.46 24.93 -12.07
CA VAL A 12 10.75 23.94 -11.23
C VAL A 12 9.41 23.56 -11.88
N LYS A 13 9.41 22.50 -12.69
CA LYS A 13 8.17 21.83 -13.07
C LYS A 13 7.58 21.17 -11.83
N VAL A 14 6.49 21.74 -11.30
CA VAL A 14 5.61 21.03 -10.37
C VAL A 14 5.06 19.83 -11.12
N VAL A 15 5.65 18.66 -10.88
CA VAL A 15 5.05 17.40 -11.33
C VAL A 15 3.93 17.12 -10.34
N ASN A 16 2.71 17.54 -10.70
CA ASN A 16 1.54 16.88 -10.17
C ASN A 16 1.68 15.41 -10.55
N ILE A 17 1.90 14.54 -9.57
CA ILE A 17 1.75 13.10 -9.77
C ILE A 17 0.26 12.92 -10.05
N LYS A 18 -0.12 13.05 -11.32
CA LYS A 18 -1.42 12.60 -11.79
C LYS A 18 -1.40 11.10 -11.64
N ILE A 19 -2.12 10.61 -10.63
CA ILE A 19 -2.63 9.24 -10.62
C ILE A 19 -3.34 9.08 -11.97
N ARG A 20 -2.91 8.11 -12.78
CA ARG A 20 -3.45 7.89 -14.14
C ARG A 20 -4.98 7.91 -14.11
N GLU A 21 -5.60 8.75 -14.94
CA GLU A 21 -7.06 8.71 -15.20
C GLU A 21 -7.41 7.62 -16.25
N ASP A 22 -6.41 6.87 -16.68
CA ASP A 22 -6.44 5.97 -17.84
C ASP A 22 -6.14 4.50 -17.47
N ALA A 23 -6.45 4.11 -16.22
CA ALA A 23 -6.74 2.71 -15.89
C ALA A 23 -8.20 2.35 -16.28
N GLN A 24 -8.60 2.66 -17.52
CA GLN A 24 -9.73 1.98 -18.14
C GLN A 24 -9.24 0.64 -18.69
N ASN A 25 -9.79 -0.45 -18.17
CA ASN A 25 -9.75 -1.79 -18.74
C ASN A 25 -8.37 -2.36 -19.13
N VAL A 26 -7.69 -2.99 -18.17
CA VAL A 26 -6.81 -4.12 -18.48
C VAL A 26 -7.12 -5.28 -17.52
N TYR A 27 -8.33 -5.82 -17.63
CA TYR A 27 -8.60 -7.22 -17.28
C TYR A 27 -9.38 -7.79 -18.45
N PRO A 28 -8.80 -8.68 -19.27
CA PRO A 28 -9.58 -9.35 -20.31
C PRO A 28 -10.56 -10.32 -19.64
N ASP A 29 -11.84 -10.16 -19.95
CA ASP A 29 -12.87 -11.17 -19.73
C ASP A 29 -12.49 -12.44 -20.51
N THR A 30 -12.04 -13.48 -19.83
CA THR A 30 -11.97 -14.83 -20.42
C THR A 30 -13.07 -15.70 -19.82
N PRO A 31 -14.05 -16.14 -20.62
CA PRO A 31 -15.02 -17.15 -20.20
C PRO A 31 -14.34 -18.51 -20.04
N VAL A 32 -14.57 -19.17 -18.91
CA VAL A 32 -14.13 -20.55 -18.68
C VAL A 32 -14.99 -21.48 -19.53
N GLU A 33 -14.43 -21.95 -20.65
CA GLU A 33 -15.04 -22.95 -21.52
C GLU A 33 -14.81 -24.36 -20.93
N GLN A 34 -15.91 -25.04 -20.62
CA GLN A 34 -15.93 -26.44 -20.19
C GLN A 34 -15.52 -27.35 -21.36
N GLN A 35 -14.46 -28.14 -21.19
CA GLN A 35 -14.16 -29.25 -22.10
C GLN A 35 -13.98 -30.56 -21.33
N ASN A 36 -15.02 -31.38 -21.41
CA ASN A 36 -14.99 -32.81 -21.18
C ASN A 36 -14.20 -33.51 -22.29
N ARG A 37 -13.26 -34.40 -21.95
CA ARG A 37 -12.88 -35.54 -22.81
C ARG A 37 -12.36 -36.74 -21.99
N PRO A 38 -12.51 -37.98 -22.54
CA PRO A 38 -12.58 -39.22 -21.78
C PRO A 38 -11.21 -39.86 -21.51
N VAL A 39 -11.18 -40.68 -20.44
CA VAL A 39 -10.06 -41.57 -20.09
C VAL A 39 -10.15 -42.85 -20.90
N SER A 40 -9.08 -43.18 -21.62
CA SER A 40 -8.85 -44.48 -22.25
C SER A 40 -7.79 -45.27 -21.49
N THR A 41 -8.11 -46.54 -21.24
CA THR A 41 -7.37 -47.60 -20.56
C THR A 41 -6.20 -48.16 -21.38
N THR A 42 -5.12 -48.59 -20.71
CA THR A 42 -4.40 -49.87 -20.97
C THR A 42 -3.38 -50.20 -19.86
N SER A 43 -3.29 -51.50 -19.56
CA SER A 43 -2.35 -52.28 -18.73
C SER A 43 -0.89 -52.20 -19.25
N GLU A 44 0.22 -52.54 -18.55
CA GLU A 44 0.59 -53.81 -17.88
C GLU A 44 1.95 -53.72 -17.11
N GLN A 45 2.03 -54.38 -15.95
CA GLN A 45 3.09 -55.21 -15.30
C GLN A 45 4.63 -54.89 -15.21
N LYS A 46 5.08 -54.59 -13.96
CA LYS A 46 6.05 -55.27 -13.02
C LYS A 46 7.58 -55.53 -13.32
N SER A 47 8.45 -54.77 -12.61
CA SER A 47 9.66 -55.05 -11.73
C SER A 47 10.82 -56.02 -12.14
N PRO A 48 12.06 -56.01 -11.54
CA PRO A 48 12.48 -55.47 -10.20
C PRO A 48 13.89 -54.79 -10.00
N GLU A 49 13.99 -54.08 -8.85
CA GLU A 49 15.10 -53.85 -7.86
C GLU A 49 16.50 -53.28 -8.22
N SER A 50 16.91 -52.13 -7.59
CA SER A 50 17.78 -52.06 -6.39
C SER A 50 18.26 -50.62 -5.99
N GLN A 51 17.91 -50.20 -4.77
CA GLN A 51 18.43 -49.21 -3.77
C GLN A 51 19.66 -48.30 -4.13
N SER A 52 19.75 -46.97 -3.86
CA SER A 52 19.69 -46.21 -2.58
C SER A 52 19.83 -44.66 -2.85
N PRO A 53 19.92 -43.73 -1.86
CA PRO A 53 18.80 -43.05 -1.20
C PRO A 53 18.78 -41.51 -1.34
N GLY A 54 17.60 -40.92 -1.08
CA GLY A 54 17.49 -39.60 -0.42
C GLY A 54 17.17 -38.38 -1.28
N ASN A 55 16.00 -38.35 -1.93
CA ASN A 55 15.45 -37.10 -2.46
C ASN A 55 14.33 -36.61 -1.53
N VAL A 56 14.48 -35.36 -1.07
CA VAL A 56 13.53 -34.66 -0.21
C VAL A 56 12.19 -34.57 -0.94
N GLY A 57 11.18 -35.23 -0.38
CA GLY A 57 9.82 -35.19 -0.90
C GLY A 57 9.30 -33.76 -0.96
N GLN A 58 8.87 -33.35 -2.14
CA GLN A 58 7.93 -32.26 -2.30
C GLN A 58 6.63 -32.65 -1.59
N THR A 59 6.42 -32.10 -0.40
CA THR A 59 5.11 -32.12 0.24
C THR A 59 4.27 -31.04 -0.44
N THR A 60 3.33 -31.49 -1.26
CA THR A 60 2.13 -30.73 -1.63
C THR A 60 1.40 -30.29 -0.35
N GLN A 61 1.49 -29.02 0.00
CA GLN A 61 0.70 -28.43 1.09
C GLN A 61 -0.78 -28.43 0.68
N GLN A 62 -1.57 -29.26 1.35
CA GLN A 62 -3.03 -29.21 1.30
C GLN A 62 -3.54 -28.05 2.17
N THR A 63 -4.67 -27.51 1.75
CA THR A 63 -5.41 -26.36 2.26
C THR A 63 -6.10 -26.66 3.60
N GLU A 64 -5.38 -26.52 4.72
CA GLU A 64 -5.97 -26.75 6.07
C GLU A 64 -6.39 -25.45 6.80
N ASP A 65 -6.05 -24.26 6.29
CA ASP A 65 -6.29 -22.97 6.98
C ASP A 65 -7.40 -22.08 6.37
N MET A 66 -8.22 -22.63 5.47
CA MET A 66 -9.31 -21.86 4.82
C MET A 66 -10.62 -21.97 5.62
N ILE A 67 -11.15 -20.84 6.06
CA ILE A 67 -12.46 -20.73 6.71
C ILE A 67 -13.50 -20.40 5.64
N GLU A 68 -14.56 -21.21 5.58
CA GLU A 68 -15.73 -20.94 4.76
C GLU A 68 -16.94 -20.64 5.63
N ALA A 69 -17.59 -19.51 5.39
CA ALA A 69 -18.78 -19.11 6.13
C ALA A 69 -19.92 -18.78 5.16
N VAL A 70 -21.07 -19.45 5.35
CA VAL A 70 -22.33 -19.04 4.72
C VAL A 70 -22.84 -17.82 5.48
N VAL A 71 -22.89 -16.67 4.82
CA VAL A 71 -23.21 -15.39 5.47
C VAL A 71 -24.64 -14.90 5.23
N GLY A 72 -25.39 -15.58 4.37
CA GLY A 72 -26.80 -15.28 4.08
C GLY A 72 -27.24 -15.77 2.70
N SER A 73 -28.50 -15.54 2.36
CA SER A 73 -29.04 -15.67 1.01
C SER A 73 -28.75 -14.40 0.20
N VAL A 74 -28.65 -14.51 -1.12
CA VAL A 74 -28.51 -13.35 -2.03
C VAL A 74 -29.63 -12.31 -1.89
N THR A 75 -30.79 -12.74 -1.40
CA THR A 75 -31.97 -11.90 -1.14
C THR A 75 -31.85 -11.08 0.14
N ASP A 76 -30.94 -11.44 1.03
CA ASP A 76 -30.75 -10.76 2.32
C ASP A 76 -29.95 -9.45 2.15
N PHE A 77 -29.35 -9.24 0.97
CA PHE A 77 -28.45 -8.12 0.69
C PHE A 77 -28.93 -7.29 -0.52
N LYS A 78 -28.89 -5.96 -0.40
CA LYS A 78 -29.22 -5.05 -1.51
C LYS A 78 -28.00 -4.39 -2.09
N ASN A 79 -28.08 -4.05 -3.38
CA ASN A 79 -27.02 -3.31 -4.05
C ASN A 79 -26.80 -1.96 -3.36
N GLY A 80 -25.53 -1.63 -3.09
CA GLY A 80 -25.12 -0.40 -2.41
C GLY A 80 -25.13 -0.46 -0.88
N GLU A 81 -25.58 -1.55 -0.28
CA GLU A 81 -25.52 -1.74 1.17
C GLU A 81 -24.15 -2.33 1.57
N ILE A 82 -23.58 -1.79 2.66
CA ILE A 82 -22.40 -2.32 3.33
C ILE A 82 -22.84 -2.96 4.65
N GLN A 83 -22.42 -4.19 4.90
CA GLN A 83 -22.86 -4.93 6.09
C GLN A 83 -21.71 -5.73 6.68
N GLU A 84 -21.67 -5.81 8.02
CA GLU A 84 -20.77 -6.74 8.71
C GLU A 84 -21.41 -8.13 8.79
N VAL A 85 -20.64 -9.14 8.39
CA VAL A 85 -21.00 -10.55 8.45
C VAL A 85 -19.97 -11.32 9.28
N ASP A 86 -20.42 -12.44 9.87
CA ASP A 86 -19.57 -13.32 10.66
C ASP A 86 -18.85 -14.34 9.77
N VAL A 87 -17.52 -14.42 9.93
CA VAL A 87 -16.68 -15.43 9.29
C VAL A 87 -15.79 -16.02 10.39
N GLY A 88 -16.16 -17.20 10.89
CA GLY A 88 -15.59 -17.72 12.13
C GLY A 88 -15.97 -16.86 13.34
N ASP A 89 -14.97 -16.43 14.11
CA ASP A 89 -15.11 -15.50 15.25
C ASP A 89 -14.87 -14.02 14.86
N LYS A 90 -14.57 -13.75 13.58
CA LYS A 90 -14.24 -12.41 13.07
C LYS A 90 -15.38 -11.78 12.29
N LYS A 91 -15.31 -10.46 12.16
CA LYS A 91 -16.20 -9.65 11.33
C LYS A 91 -15.55 -9.31 9.99
N VAL A 92 -16.31 -9.46 8.92
CA VAL A 92 -15.94 -9.09 7.54
C VAL A 92 -16.97 -8.10 7.01
N LEU A 93 -16.52 -7.08 6.28
CA LEU A 93 -17.42 -6.17 5.57
C LEU A 93 -17.77 -6.78 4.22
N LEU A 94 -19.06 -7.07 4.03
CA LEU A 94 -19.63 -7.53 2.79
C LEU A 94 -20.35 -6.36 2.10
N VAL A 95 -20.15 -6.24 0.80
CA VAL A 95 -20.82 -5.24 -0.05
C VAL A 95 -21.38 -5.94 -1.27
N LYS A 96 -22.63 -5.61 -1.61
CA LYS A 96 -23.24 -6.02 -2.88
C LYS A 96 -23.27 -4.82 -3.82
N GLU A 97 -22.74 -4.95 -5.03
CA GLU A 97 -22.79 -3.92 -6.07
C GLU A 97 -23.00 -4.58 -7.43
N ASP A 98 -23.96 -4.09 -8.21
CA ASP A 98 -24.32 -4.63 -9.53
C ASP A 98 -24.52 -6.17 -9.51
N ASP A 99 -25.18 -6.66 -8.46
CA ASP A 99 -25.41 -8.08 -8.16
C ASP A 99 -24.15 -8.95 -7.99
N GLN A 100 -23.00 -8.32 -7.82
CA GLN A 100 -21.75 -8.94 -7.40
C GLN A 100 -21.47 -8.68 -5.92
N PHE A 101 -20.79 -9.63 -5.29
CA PHE A 101 -20.43 -9.53 -3.87
C PHE A 101 -18.93 -9.36 -3.69
N TYR A 102 -18.56 -8.47 -2.78
CA TYR A 102 -17.18 -8.20 -2.40
C TYR A 102 -17.06 -8.25 -0.88
N ALA A 103 -16.00 -8.89 -0.39
CA ALA A 103 -15.72 -9.03 1.02
C ALA A 103 -14.33 -8.49 1.35
N VAL A 104 -14.25 -7.60 2.34
CA VAL A 104 -13.00 -7.01 2.84
C VAL A 104 -12.97 -6.96 4.36
N SER A 105 -11.81 -6.74 4.96
CA SER A 105 -11.71 -6.56 6.42
C SER A 105 -12.66 -5.46 6.92
N SER A 106 -13.32 -5.68 8.07
CA SER A 106 -14.39 -4.79 8.51
C SER A 106 -13.96 -3.50 9.21
N LYS A 107 -12.70 -3.42 9.62
CA LYS A 107 -12.14 -2.28 10.35
C LYS A 107 -11.19 -1.49 9.48
N CYS A 108 -11.27 -0.17 9.58
CA CYS A 108 -10.36 0.75 8.91
C CYS A 108 -8.91 0.47 9.33
N THR A 109 -8.01 0.36 8.35
CA THR A 109 -6.58 0.08 8.59
C THR A 109 -5.83 1.20 9.30
N HIS A 110 -6.41 2.39 9.42
CA HIS A 110 -5.82 3.50 10.16
C HIS A 110 -5.95 3.28 11.68
N TYR A 111 -7.11 3.64 12.27
CA TYR A 111 -7.36 3.51 13.70
C TYR A 111 -8.49 2.53 14.07
N GLY A 112 -8.85 1.61 13.18
CA GLY A 112 -9.75 0.50 13.51
C GLY A 112 -11.24 0.83 13.57
N ALA A 113 -11.65 1.99 13.04
CA ALA A 113 -13.05 2.37 12.94
C ALA A 113 -13.87 1.29 12.21
N PRO A 114 -15.08 0.94 12.66
CA PRO A 114 -15.94 -0.01 11.95
C PRO A 114 -16.40 0.60 10.62
N LEU A 115 -16.02 -0.02 9.50
CA LEU A 115 -16.35 0.48 8.16
C LEU A 115 -17.83 0.32 7.83
N SER A 116 -18.54 -0.59 8.50
CA SER A 116 -20.01 -0.71 8.44
C SER A 116 -20.74 0.56 8.85
N LYS A 117 -20.10 1.43 9.65
CA LYS A 117 -20.64 2.75 10.02
C LYS A 117 -20.17 3.88 9.08
N GLY A 118 -19.42 3.54 8.04
CA GLY A 118 -18.92 4.46 7.03
C GLY A 118 -19.95 4.84 5.98
N ALA A 119 -19.52 5.65 5.02
CA ALA A 119 -20.30 5.94 3.83
C ALA A 119 -19.80 5.09 2.66
N TYR A 120 -20.70 4.60 1.82
CA TYR A 120 -20.37 3.85 0.63
C TYR A 120 -20.85 4.56 -0.63
N CYS A 121 -20.02 4.57 -1.68
CA CYS A 121 -20.37 5.08 -3.00
C CYS A 121 -19.52 4.40 -4.06
N LYS A 122 -20.15 3.73 -5.04
CA LYS A 122 -19.53 3.22 -6.27
C LYS A 122 -18.21 2.45 -6.02
N GLY A 123 -18.29 1.36 -5.26
CA GLY A 123 -17.13 0.55 -4.93
C GLY A 123 -16.18 1.15 -3.88
N ILE A 124 -16.41 2.37 -3.39
CA ILE A 124 -15.57 3.02 -2.38
C ILE A 124 -16.29 3.07 -1.04
N VAL A 125 -15.65 2.56 0.01
CA VAL A 125 -16.07 2.76 1.40
C VAL A 125 -15.19 3.82 2.07
N ARG A 126 -15.84 4.84 2.64
CA ARG A 126 -15.21 5.93 3.37
C ARG A 126 -15.37 5.74 4.88
N CYS A 127 -14.24 5.69 5.57
CA CYS A 127 -14.15 5.54 7.01
C CYS A 127 -14.86 6.68 7.76
N PRO A 128 -15.67 6.39 8.80
CA PRO A 128 -16.47 7.40 9.50
C PRO A 128 -15.67 8.29 10.45
N TRP A 129 -14.43 7.93 10.81
CA TRP A 129 -13.64 8.72 11.77
C TRP A 129 -12.76 9.76 11.09
N HIS A 130 -11.89 9.33 10.17
CA HIS A 130 -10.86 10.18 9.59
C HIS A 130 -10.95 10.28 8.06
N GLY A 131 -11.97 9.67 7.45
CA GLY A 131 -12.23 9.82 6.02
C GLY A 131 -11.38 8.97 5.06
N ALA A 132 -10.49 8.10 5.57
CA ALA A 132 -9.74 7.17 4.72
C ALA A 132 -10.70 6.34 3.85
N CYS A 133 -10.37 6.19 2.57
CA CYS A 133 -11.23 5.52 1.59
C CYS A 133 -10.57 4.25 1.08
N PHE A 134 -11.39 3.22 0.84
CA PHE A 134 -10.94 1.92 0.35
C PHE A 134 -11.82 1.43 -0.79
N ASN A 135 -11.21 0.83 -1.80
CA ASN A 135 -11.92 0.15 -2.87
C ASN A 135 -12.34 -1.25 -2.40
N VAL A 136 -13.64 -1.52 -2.31
CA VAL A 136 -14.14 -2.81 -1.81
C VAL A 136 -13.88 -3.97 -2.77
N LYS A 137 -13.66 -3.68 -4.06
CA LYS A 137 -13.40 -4.70 -5.09
C LYS A 137 -11.98 -5.23 -5.01
N THR A 138 -11.01 -4.40 -4.61
CA THR A 138 -9.60 -4.78 -4.52
C THR A 138 -9.13 -4.90 -3.06
N GLY A 139 -9.76 -4.17 -2.15
CA GLY A 139 -9.30 -3.90 -0.78
C GLY A 139 -8.30 -2.75 -0.71
N ASP A 140 -7.87 -2.18 -1.84
CA ASP A 140 -6.81 -1.16 -1.85
C ASP A 140 -7.27 0.14 -1.18
N ILE A 141 -6.32 0.79 -0.50
CA ILE A 141 -6.51 2.16 -0.03
C ILE A 141 -6.51 3.14 -1.22
N GLU A 142 -7.48 4.03 -1.23
CA GLU A 142 -7.70 5.03 -2.30
C GLU A 142 -7.56 6.46 -1.76
N ASP A 143 -7.81 6.67 -0.46
CA ASP A 143 -7.61 7.98 0.19
C ASP A 143 -7.08 7.84 1.63
N TYR A 144 -6.30 8.82 2.03
CA TYR A 144 -5.54 8.93 3.29
C TYR A 144 -6.46 9.36 4.45
N PRO A 145 -6.07 9.28 5.75
CA PRO A 145 -4.73 9.18 6.35
C PRO A 145 -4.17 7.77 6.67
N GLY A 146 -4.78 6.68 6.20
CA GLY A 146 -4.19 5.34 6.34
C GLY A 146 -3.01 5.09 5.38
N LEU A 147 -2.20 4.06 5.64
CA LEU A 147 -1.17 3.58 4.69
C LEU A 147 -1.51 2.20 4.11
N ASP A 148 -2.15 1.35 4.91
CA ASP A 148 -2.40 -0.03 4.54
C ASP A 148 -3.78 -0.21 3.90
N SER A 149 -3.85 -1.18 3.01
CA SER A 149 -5.07 -1.65 2.36
C SER A 149 -5.79 -2.69 3.23
N LEU A 150 -7.08 -2.88 2.99
CA LEU A 150 -7.86 -3.94 3.63
C LEU A 150 -7.50 -5.30 3.04
N GLN A 151 -7.62 -6.36 3.83
CA GLN A 151 -7.64 -7.69 3.23
C GLN A 151 -8.89 -7.85 2.37
N LYS A 152 -8.74 -8.59 1.28
CA LYS A 152 -9.84 -9.01 0.43
C LYS A 152 -10.05 -10.50 0.59
N TYR A 153 -11.30 -10.89 0.77
CA TYR A 153 -11.70 -12.28 0.88
C TYR A 153 -12.47 -12.70 -0.37
N LYS A 154 -12.40 -14.00 -0.69
CA LYS A 154 -13.11 -14.53 -1.84
C LYS A 154 -14.58 -14.70 -1.46
N VAL A 155 -15.48 -14.29 -2.36
CA VAL A 155 -16.92 -14.53 -2.21
C VAL A 155 -17.37 -15.48 -3.31
N VAL A 156 -18.11 -16.51 -2.94
CA VAL A 156 -18.71 -17.48 -3.85
C VAL A 156 -20.21 -17.47 -3.61
N VAL A 157 -20.99 -17.47 -4.69
CA VAL A 157 -22.45 -17.60 -4.62
C VAL A 157 -22.84 -18.94 -5.22
N THR A 158 -23.44 -19.81 -4.41
CA THR A 158 -23.87 -21.15 -4.83
C THR A 158 -25.26 -21.42 -4.26
N ASP A 159 -26.18 -21.88 -5.11
CA ASP A 159 -27.57 -22.19 -4.73
C ASP A 159 -28.28 -21.03 -4.00
N GLY A 160 -28.01 -19.79 -4.42
CA GLY A 160 -28.55 -18.58 -3.81
C GLY A 160 -27.96 -18.23 -2.44
N LYS A 161 -26.95 -18.95 -1.95
CA LYS A 161 -26.23 -18.65 -0.72
C LYS A 161 -24.95 -17.87 -1.02
N VAL A 162 -24.68 -16.85 -0.21
CA VAL A 162 -23.44 -16.09 -0.25
C VAL A 162 -22.45 -16.73 0.73
N ILE A 163 -21.27 -17.10 0.24
CA ILE A 163 -20.24 -17.80 0.99
C ILE A 163 -18.96 -16.95 0.94
N VAL A 164 -18.41 -16.61 2.11
CA VAL A 164 -17.10 -15.96 2.21
C VAL A 164 -16.06 -17.03 2.53
N GLN A 165 -15.01 -17.08 1.71
CA GLN A 165 -13.84 -17.93 1.87
C GLN A 165 -12.65 -17.05 2.26
N ALA A 166 -12.04 -17.33 3.41
CA ALA A 166 -10.95 -16.54 3.94
C ALA A 166 -9.89 -17.42 4.59
N ASP A 167 -8.62 -17.09 4.32
CA ASP A 167 -7.49 -17.66 5.03
C ASP A 167 -7.50 -17.21 6.50
N ALA A 168 -7.28 -18.14 7.43
CA ALA A 168 -7.35 -17.87 8.87
C ALA A 168 -6.32 -16.82 9.30
N ALA A 169 -5.10 -16.84 8.76
CA ALA A 169 -4.09 -15.83 9.07
C ALA A 169 -4.46 -14.45 8.50
N ALA A 170 -5.07 -14.41 7.31
CA ALA A 170 -5.60 -13.16 6.74
C ALA A 170 -6.75 -12.57 7.57
N LEU A 171 -7.58 -13.40 8.21
CA LEU A 171 -8.64 -12.94 9.11
C LEU A 171 -8.10 -12.31 10.41
N GLU A 172 -6.97 -12.82 10.92
CA GLU A 172 -6.30 -12.24 12.09
C GLU A 172 -5.63 -10.89 11.77
N ASN A 173 -5.07 -10.76 10.56
CA ASN A 173 -4.46 -9.51 10.12
C ASN A 173 -5.33 -8.76 9.11
N ALA A 174 -6.16 -7.85 9.62
CA ALA A 174 -7.09 -7.01 8.86
C ALA A 174 -6.44 -6.01 7.88
N LYS A 175 -5.11 -5.98 7.76
CA LYS A 175 -4.38 -5.00 6.95
C LYS A 175 -3.36 -5.70 6.05
N ARG A 176 -3.14 -5.14 4.87
CA ARG A 176 -2.06 -5.53 3.96
C ARG A 176 -1.41 -4.32 3.32
N ILE A 177 -0.16 -4.46 2.95
CA ILE A 177 0.53 -3.47 2.11
C ILE A 177 0.14 -3.75 0.65
N LYS A 178 -0.15 -2.70 -0.13
CA LYS A 178 -0.41 -2.86 -1.57
C LYS A 178 0.84 -3.45 -2.25
N PRO A 179 0.70 -4.42 -3.17
CA PRO A 179 1.84 -5.02 -3.85
C PRO A 179 2.76 -3.96 -4.47
N MET A 180 4.06 -4.21 -4.42
CA MET A 180 5.11 -3.29 -4.87
C MET A 180 6.12 -4.02 -5.75
N VAL A 181 6.54 -3.39 -6.85
CA VAL A 181 7.67 -3.90 -7.62
C VAL A 181 8.97 -3.72 -6.84
N LYS A 182 9.95 -4.58 -7.11
CA LYS A 182 11.29 -4.47 -6.51
C LYS A 182 12.18 -3.54 -7.35
N LYS A 183 13.18 -2.97 -6.70
CA LYS A 183 14.26 -2.26 -7.39
C LYS A 183 14.95 -3.22 -8.37
N SER A 184 15.14 -2.80 -9.61
CA SER A 184 15.91 -3.54 -10.62
C SER A 184 17.27 -2.87 -10.86
N ALA A 185 18.30 -3.67 -11.09
CA ALA A 185 19.61 -3.18 -11.48
C ALA A 185 19.62 -2.58 -12.90
N ASP A 186 18.65 -2.93 -13.75
CA ASP A 186 18.59 -2.47 -15.14
C ASP A 186 18.10 -1.02 -15.27
N ASN A 187 17.26 -0.58 -14.32
CA ASN A 187 16.76 0.78 -14.29
C ASN A 187 17.71 1.69 -13.51
N LYS A 188 18.58 2.39 -14.25
CA LYS A 188 19.56 3.32 -13.68
C LYS A 188 18.98 4.67 -13.23
N LYS A 189 17.69 4.93 -13.48
CA LYS A 189 17.06 6.20 -13.09
C LYS A 189 17.00 6.32 -11.57
N THR A 190 17.18 7.55 -11.08
CA THR A 190 17.15 7.88 -9.65
C THR A 190 16.09 8.94 -9.36
N VAL A 191 15.19 8.63 -8.44
CA VAL A 191 14.26 9.58 -7.84
C VAL A 191 14.79 9.95 -6.46
N VAL A 192 14.97 11.25 -6.21
CA VAL A 192 15.31 11.78 -4.89
C VAL A 192 14.08 12.44 -4.28
N LEU A 193 13.73 12.06 -3.06
CA LEU A 193 12.62 12.58 -2.27
C LEU A 193 13.21 13.38 -1.10
N VAL A 194 12.92 14.68 -1.03
CA VAL A 194 13.43 15.57 0.02
C VAL A 194 12.35 15.81 1.05
N GLY A 195 12.62 15.39 2.29
CA GLY A 195 11.70 15.44 3.43
C GLY A 195 11.52 14.06 4.07
N GLY A 196 11.48 14.00 5.40
CA GLY A 196 11.25 12.77 6.19
C GLY A 196 9.82 12.59 6.67
N GLY A 197 8.83 13.06 5.92
CA GLY A 197 7.42 13.07 6.33
C GLY A 197 6.57 11.98 5.66
N PRO A 198 5.26 11.93 5.99
CA PRO A 198 4.33 11.00 5.34
C PRO A 198 4.25 11.21 3.82
N ALA A 199 4.42 12.45 3.33
CA ALA A 199 4.36 12.75 1.90
C ALA A 199 5.45 12.03 1.09
N THR A 200 6.70 12.03 1.55
CA THR A 200 7.80 11.34 0.85
C THR A 200 7.72 9.83 1.04
N LEU A 201 7.30 9.35 2.21
CA LEU A 201 7.05 7.93 2.42
C LEU A 201 6.00 7.41 1.43
N VAL A 202 4.82 8.04 1.39
CA VAL A 202 3.73 7.68 0.49
C VAL A 202 4.20 7.75 -0.96
N CYS A 203 4.93 8.81 -1.35
CA CYS A 203 5.48 8.91 -2.70
C CYS A 203 6.40 7.72 -3.03
N ALA A 204 7.27 7.30 -2.11
CA ALA A 204 8.13 6.15 -2.30
C ALA A 204 7.34 4.84 -2.47
N GLU A 205 6.30 4.63 -1.65
CA GLU A 205 5.41 3.47 -1.76
C GLU A 205 4.67 3.48 -3.11
N THR A 206 4.02 4.60 -3.45
CA THR A 206 3.27 4.74 -4.70
C THR A 206 4.16 4.52 -5.92
N LEU A 207 5.39 5.04 -5.93
CA LEU A 207 6.33 4.76 -7.02
C LEU A 207 6.53 3.24 -7.22
N ARG A 208 6.73 2.50 -6.13
CA ARG A 208 6.89 1.04 -6.19
C ARG A 208 5.58 0.32 -6.53
N GLN A 209 4.43 0.81 -6.07
CA GLN A 209 3.11 0.25 -6.40
C GLN A 209 2.78 0.44 -7.89
N GLU A 210 3.18 1.56 -8.48
CA GLU A 210 2.94 1.93 -9.88
C GLU A 210 4.05 1.47 -10.83
N GLY A 211 4.92 0.56 -10.38
CA GLY A 211 5.88 -0.12 -11.25
C GLY A 211 7.23 0.58 -11.46
N TYR A 212 7.54 1.63 -10.71
CA TYR A 212 8.87 2.24 -10.77
C TYR A 212 9.92 1.32 -10.14
N THR A 213 10.86 0.84 -10.96
CA THR A 213 11.93 -0.08 -10.55
C THR A 213 13.29 0.58 -10.30
N GLY A 214 13.41 1.90 -10.54
CA GLY A 214 14.67 2.63 -10.41
C GLY A 214 15.08 2.87 -8.96
N LYS A 215 16.21 3.56 -8.75
CA LYS A 215 16.68 3.95 -7.42
C LYS A 215 15.74 5.00 -6.82
N ILE A 216 15.38 4.84 -5.54
CA ILE A 216 14.67 5.84 -4.73
C ILE A 216 15.58 6.18 -3.56
N ILE A 217 15.83 7.47 -3.33
CA ILE A 217 16.58 7.99 -2.19
C ILE A 217 15.69 8.98 -1.45
N LEU A 218 15.41 8.75 -0.18
CA LEU A 218 14.68 9.66 0.69
C LEU A 218 15.67 10.35 1.62
N VAL A 219 15.78 11.67 1.51
CA VAL A 219 16.69 12.50 2.29
C VAL A 219 15.90 13.25 3.36
N SER A 220 16.29 13.12 4.62
CA SER A 220 15.65 13.76 5.76
C SER A 220 16.66 14.48 6.65
N GLN A 221 16.32 15.69 7.05
CA GLN A 221 17.07 16.42 8.07
C GLN A 221 16.96 15.76 9.45
N GLU A 222 15.84 15.10 9.73
CA GLU A 222 15.64 14.37 10.99
C GLU A 222 16.42 13.05 10.96
N SER A 223 16.96 12.63 12.10
CA SER A 223 17.78 11.42 12.25
C SER A 223 16.96 10.13 12.46
N CYS A 224 15.64 10.24 12.52
CA CYS A 224 14.71 9.12 12.70
C CYS A 224 13.97 8.76 11.41
N LEU A 225 13.36 7.57 11.40
CA LEU A 225 12.49 7.10 10.32
C LEU A 225 11.26 8.02 10.17
N PRO A 226 10.70 8.16 8.96
CA PRO A 226 9.42 8.82 8.75
C PRO A 226 8.34 8.31 9.70
N TYR A 227 7.65 9.23 10.36
CA TYR A 227 6.76 8.93 11.49
C TYR A 227 5.44 9.71 11.45
N ASP A 228 4.47 9.23 12.22
CA ASP A 228 3.17 9.87 12.39
C ASP A 228 3.29 11.06 13.35
N ARG A 229 3.35 12.27 12.77
CA ARG A 229 3.43 13.52 13.53
C ARG A 229 2.18 13.80 14.37
N ILE A 230 1.01 13.23 14.03
CA ILE A 230 -0.22 13.44 14.79
C ILE A 230 -0.07 12.89 16.21
N LYS A 231 0.64 11.75 16.35
CA LYS A 231 0.90 11.11 17.65
C LYS A 231 1.70 11.99 18.61
N LEU A 232 2.55 12.89 18.11
CA LEU A 232 3.36 13.79 18.95
C LEU A 232 2.52 14.69 19.87
N SER A 233 1.32 15.08 19.43
CA SER A 233 0.39 15.90 20.23
C SER A 233 -0.58 15.08 21.09
N LYS A 234 -0.53 13.75 20.99
CA LYS A 234 -1.54 12.84 21.56
C LYS A 234 -0.99 11.92 22.63
N ALA A 235 0.33 11.68 22.65
CA ALA A 235 0.98 11.01 23.76
C ALA A 235 2.24 11.78 24.18
N LEU A 236 2.43 11.88 25.50
CA LEU A 236 3.41 12.77 26.14
C LEU A 236 4.82 12.17 26.24
N SER A 237 4.93 10.85 26.12
CA SER A 237 6.19 10.10 26.20
C SER A 237 6.19 9.03 25.14
N ILE A 238 6.76 9.33 23.98
CA ILE A 238 6.86 8.37 22.88
C ILE A 238 8.26 8.42 22.29
N THR A 239 8.79 7.25 21.96
CA THR A 239 10.06 7.11 21.25
C THR A 239 9.84 7.21 19.74
N PRO A 240 10.84 7.65 18.95
CA PRO A 240 10.71 7.75 17.49
C PRO A 240 10.31 6.43 16.81
N GLY A 241 10.73 5.28 17.35
CA GLY A 241 10.39 3.97 16.80
C GLY A 241 8.91 3.61 16.92
N GLU A 242 8.25 3.98 18.02
CA GLU A 242 6.83 3.67 18.28
C GLU A 242 5.85 4.46 17.39
N ILE A 243 6.33 5.58 16.84
CA ILE A 243 5.56 6.43 15.91
C ILE A 243 6.02 6.29 14.46
N ALA A 244 7.04 5.48 14.18
CA ALA A 244 7.48 5.23 12.82
C ALA A 244 6.32 4.67 11.97
N LEU A 245 6.17 5.22 10.77
CA LEU A 245 5.10 4.81 9.84
C LEU A 245 5.40 3.46 9.19
N ARG A 246 6.69 3.15 9.02
CA ARG A 246 7.22 1.88 8.51
C ARG A 246 8.48 1.52 9.29
N SER A 247 8.77 0.22 9.39
CA SER A 247 10.01 -0.27 10.00
C SER A 247 11.21 -0.05 9.07
N GLN A 248 12.44 -0.22 9.57
CA GLN A 248 13.65 -0.12 8.75
C GLN A 248 13.64 -1.19 7.65
N GLU A 249 13.25 -2.42 8.00
CA GLU A 249 13.20 -3.57 7.10
C GLU A 249 12.29 -3.33 5.89
N PHE A 250 11.21 -2.56 6.07
CA PHE A 250 10.34 -2.17 4.98
C PHE A 250 11.10 -1.40 3.89
N TYR A 251 11.92 -0.43 4.27
CA TYR A 251 12.68 0.38 3.31
C TYR A 251 13.73 -0.48 2.59
N ASP A 252 14.43 -1.31 3.34
CA ASP A 252 15.48 -2.21 2.82
C ASP A 252 14.88 -3.21 1.80
N GLN A 253 13.78 -3.87 2.16
CA GLN A 253 13.11 -4.85 1.31
C GLN A 253 12.53 -4.25 0.02
N ASN A 254 12.21 -2.95 0.02
CA ASN A 254 11.64 -2.26 -1.14
C ASN A 254 12.65 -1.39 -1.89
N GLY A 255 13.94 -1.49 -1.51
CA GLY A 255 15.04 -0.79 -2.17
C GLY A 255 14.86 0.73 -2.14
N ILE A 256 14.44 1.26 -0.98
CA ILE A 256 14.31 2.68 -0.69
C ILE A 256 15.50 3.06 0.21
N GLU A 257 16.42 3.87 -0.30
CA GLU A 257 17.59 4.31 0.45
C GLU A 257 17.23 5.50 1.34
N LEU A 258 17.58 5.43 2.63
CA LEU A 258 17.36 6.51 3.58
C LEU A 258 18.67 7.26 3.85
N VAL A 259 18.65 8.57 3.64
CA VAL A 259 19.73 9.50 4.03
C VAL A 259 19.19 10.39 5.14
N LEU A 260 19.34 9.92 6.39
CA LEU A 260 18.82 10.58 7.59
C LEU A 260 19.86 11.52 8.21
N GLY A 261 19.40 12.50 8.99
CA GLY A 261 20.27 13.48 9.65
C GLY A 261 21.04 14.38 8.68
N ARG A 262 20.51 14.60 7.47
CA ARG A 262 21.12 15.41 6.42
C ARG A 262 20.13 16.41 5.85
N GLN A 263 20.49 17.69 5.92
CA GLN A 263 19.71 18.74 5.29
C GLN A 263 20.14 18.94 3.84
N VAL A 264 19.17 19.04 2.92
CA VAL A 264 19.42 19.54 1.56
C VAL A 264 19.48 21.07 1.62
N THR A 265 20.63 21.63 1.25
CA THR A 265 20.89 23.08 1.36
C THR A 265 20.74 23.81 0.02
N LYS A 266 20.90 23.10 -1.10
CA LYS A 266 20.78 23.68 -2.44
C LYS A 266 20.32 22.64 -3.46
N VAL A 267 19.49 23.09 -4.40
CA VAL A 267 19.13 22.34 -5.61
C VAL A 267 19.79 23.01 -6.81
N GLU A 268 20.51 22.24 -7.61
CA GLU A 268 21.10 22.64 -8.88
C GLU A 268 20.32 21.95 -10.01
N SER A 269 19.31 22.66 -10.52
CA SER A 269 18.39 22.19 -11.57
C SER A 269 19.12 21.84 -12.87
N GLU A 270 20.03 22.71 -13.32
CA GLU A 270 20.80 22.54 -14.56
C GLU A 270 21.66 21.26 -14.55
N ASN A 271 22.31 20.97 -13.42
CA ASN A 271 23.18 19.82 -13.24
C ASN A 271 22.46 18.59 -12.67
N LYS A 272 21.14 18.70 -12.43
CA LYS A 272 20.29 17.70 -11.75
C LYS A 272 20.93 17.12 -10.48
N LYS A 273 21.31 18.02 -9.58
CA LYS A 273 22.08 17.71 -8.38
C LYS A 273 21.49 18.41 -7.15
N ILE A 274 21.58 17.77 -5.99
CA ILE A 274 21.31 18.40 -4.70
C ILE A 274 22.58 18.41 -3.86
N LEU A 275 22.75 19.46 -3.06
CA LEU A 275 23.84 19.58 -2.09
C LEU A 275 23.31 19.36 -0.68
N LEU A 276 24.09 18.63 0.11
CA LEU A 276 23.81 18.36 1.51
C LEU A 276 24.62 19.30 2.42
N ASP A 277 24.20 19.44 3.66
CA ASP A 277 24.86 20.24 4.70
C ASP A 277 26.34 19.89 4.95
N ASN A 278 26.74 18.64 4.73
CA ASN A 278 28.10 18.17 4.88
C ASN A 278 28.99 18.36 3.63
N GLY A 279 28.50 19.09 2.62
CA GLY A 279 29.20 19.32 1.36
C GLY A 279 29.15 18.13 0.39
N GLN A 280 28.54 17.00 0.76
CA GLN A 280 28.24 15.92 -0.18
C GLN A 280 27.12 16.32 -1.12
N SER A 281 26.96 15.52 -2.17
CA SER A 281 25.95 15.80 -3.18
C SER A 281 25.41 14.56 -3.83
N LEU A 282 24.14 14.61 -4.23
CA LEU A 282 23.44 13.51 -4.90
C LEU A 282 22.92 13.98 -6.25
N THR A 283 23.07 13.14 -7.27
CA THR A 283 22.46 13.36 -8.59
C THR A 283 21.08 12.71 -8.65
N TYR A 284 20.20 13.26 -9.48
CA TYR A 284 18.84 12.74 -9.65
C TYR A 284 18.39 12.81 -11.11
N ASP A 285 17.47 11.93 -11.49
CA ASP A 285 16.68 12.08 -12.72
C ASP A 285 15.38 12.81 -12.45
N THR A 286 14.82 12.63 -11.25
CA THR A 286 13.60 13.30 -10.77
C THR A 286 13.77 13.66 -9.30
N LEU A 287 13.34 14.88 -8.95
CA LEU A 287 13.37 15.40 -7.59
C LEU A 287 11.96 15.70 -7.12
N VAL A 288 11.59 15.21 -5.94
CA VAL A 288 10.35 15.55 -5.24
C VAL A 288 10.72 16.32 -3.98
N VAL A 289 10.18 17.53 -3.83
CA VAL A 289 10.39 18.35 -2.63
C VAL A 289 9.12 18.33 -1.79
N ALA A 290 9.19 17.68 -0.64
CA ALA A 290 8.09 17.55 0.32
C ALA A 290 8.62 17.76 1.75
N THR A 291 9.26 18.92 1.95
CA THR A 291 9.90 19.32 3.22
C THR A 291 8.93 19.68 4.34
N GLY A 292 7.61 19.69 4.06
CA GLY A 292 6.60 20.13 5.01
C GLY A 292 6.71 21.63 5.29
N GLY A 293 6.46 22.03 6.54
CA GLY A 293 6.57 23.41 6.99
C GLY A 293 7.41 23.51 8.27
N SER A 294 8.02 24.67 8.47
CA SER A 294 8.68 25.06 9.72
C SER A 294 7.80 26.02 10.51
N LEU A 295 7.88 25.99 11.84
CA LEU A 295 7.21 26.98 12.68
C LEU A 295 7.82 28.37 12.45
N ALA A 296 6.96 29.38 12.32
CA ALA A 296 7.39 30.78 12.39
C ALA A 296 7.60 31.14 13.88
N PHE A 297 8.83 31.51 14.24
CA PHE A 297 9.12 31.94 15.61
C PHE A 297 8.69 33.41 15.77
N TYR A 298 7.71 33.67 16.62
CA TYR A 298 7.32 35.02 17.01
C TYR A 298 7.95 35.34 18.36
N GLN A 299 9.01 36.15 18.34
CA GLN A 299 9.58 36.73 19.55
C GLN A 299 8.65 37.85 20.02
N PHE A 300 7.79 37.58 21.01
CA PHE A 300 7.14 38.66 21.75
C PHE A 300 8.21 39.35 22.60
N LEU A 301 8.72 40.48 22.14
CA LEU A 301 9.47 41.40 22.98
C LEU A 301 8.49 42.01 23.98
N VAL A 302 8.38 41.41 25.16
CA VAL A 302 7.84 42.11 26.32
C VAL A 302 8.92 43.11 26.75
N GLN A 303 8.81 44.35 26.25
CA GLN A 303 9.51 45.47 26.88
C GLN A 303 8.81 45.70 28.23
N ILE A 304 9.50 45.31 29.30
CA ILE A 304 9.13 45.60 30.70
C ILE A 304 9.62 46.99 31.07
#